data_AF-A0A387ASA2-F1
#
_entry.id   AF-A0A387ASA2-F1
#
_cell.length_a   1.000
_cell.length_b   1.000
_cell.length_c   1.000
_cell.angle_alpha   90.00
_cell.angle_beta   90.00
_cell.angle_gamma   90.00
#
_symmetry.space_group_name_H-M   'P 1'
#
loop_
_entity.id
_entity.type
_entity.pdbx_description
1 polymer ?
#
loop_
_entity_poly.entity_id
_entity_poly.type
_entity_poly.pdbx_seq_one_letter_code
_entity_poly.pdbx_strand_id
1 'polypeptide(L)'
;MKHKNDKIAPLLLFSLVPISQLIAYFSIAKSEAALAVIKSIQDGLSFSNTQMTILEFIMISIYSVILFTIMFLINSVVLNVSEDRDLTALFLSLILSIGMSNLFKIIDSDYLHTPFSTLIPAIIHLIVVTLSYYSFAKDKKGTALVALVSLLINVVPAIIIHINA
;
A
#
# COMPACT_ATOMS: atom_id res chain seq x y z
N MET A 1 -31.59 4.24 -17.13
CA MET A 1 -30.67 5.34 -17.47
C MET A 1 -29.25 4.80 -17.39
N LYS A 2 -28.48 4.88 -18.48
CA LYS A 2 -27.11 4.36 -18.58
C LYS A 2 -26.18 5.34 -17.83
N HIS A 3 -25.67 4.97 -16.66
CA HIS A 3 -24.81 5.80 -15.83
C HIS A 3 -23.49 6.09 -16.56
N LYS A 4 -23.38 7.27 -17.16
CA LYS A 4 -22.15 7.77 -17.80
C LYS A 4 -21.03 8.06 -16.77
N ASN A 5 -21.35 8.09 -15.47
CA ASN A 5 -20.45 8.40 -14.36
C ASN A 5 -19.78 7.18 -13.70
N ASP A 6 -20.16 5.94 -14.04
CA ASP A 6 -19.66 4.74 -13.33
C ASP A 6 -18.17 4.46 -13.55
N LYS A 7 -17.56 5.01 -14.60
CA LYS A 7 -16.13 4.79 -14.89
C LYS A 7 -15.19 5.67 -14.06
N ILE A 8 -15.68 6.79 -13.52
CA ILE A 8 -14.85 7.75 -12.79
C ILE A 8 -14.63 7.29 -11.35
N ALA A 9 -15.64 6.71 -10.70
CA ALA A 9 -15.53 6.28 -9.31
C ALA A 9 -14.40 5.23 -9.08
N PRO A 10 -14.25 4.17 -9.90
CA PRO A 10 -13.13 3.25 -9.78
C PRO A 10 -11.76 3.90 -9.97
N LEU A 11 -11.66 4.88 -10.88
CA LEU A 11 -10.43 5.65 -11.10
C LEU A 11 -10.07 6.54 -9.91
N LEU A 12 -11.07 7.22 -9.33
CA LEU A 12 -10.90 8.03 -8.12
C LEU A 12 -10.53 7.17 -6.91
N LEU A 13 -11.11 5.97 -6.79
CA LEU A 13 -10.75 5.03 -5.74
C LEU A 13 -9.33 4.50 -5.95
N PHE A 14 -8.97 4.15 -7.18
CA PHE A 14 -7.63 3.69 -7.52
C PHE A 14 -6.56 4.75 -7.20
N SER A 15 -6.83 6.02 -7.49
CA SER A 15 -5.86 7.11 -7.23
C SER A 15 -5.59 7.34 -5.74
N LEU A 16 -6.43 6.86 -4.82
CA LEU A 16 -6.17 6.92 -3.39
C LEU A 16 -4.91 6.14 -2.99
N VAL A 17 -4.57 5.09 -3.74
CA VAL A 17 -3.36 4.29 -3.48
C VAL A 17 -2.09 5.12 -3.66
N PRO A 18 -1.76 5.67 -4.86
CA PRO A 18 -0.58 6.50 -5.03
C PRO A 18 -0.62 7.76 -4.18
N ILE A 19 -1.80 8.37 -3.98
CA ILE A 19 -1.93 9.56 -3.12
C ILE A 19 -1.54 9.22 -1.66
N SER A 20 -2.06 8.13 -1.10
CA SER A 20 -1.73 7.74 0.28
C SER A 20 -0.25 7.39 0.46
N GLN A 21 0.38 6.76 -0.54
CA GLN A 21 1.82 6.47 -0.50
C GLN A 21 2.66 7.73 -0.63
N LEU A 22 2.27 8.69 -1.46
CA LEU A 22 2.93 9.99 -1.56
C LEU A 22 2.88 10.75 -0.23
N ILE A 23 1.69 10.84 0.37
CA ILE A 23 1.54 11.49 1.68
C ILE A 23 2.43 10.79 2.70
N ALA A 24 2.36 9.46 2.80
CA ALA A 24 3.21 8.71 3.73
C ALA A 24 4.72 8.88 3.45
N TYR A 25 5.15 8.94 2.20
CA TYR A 25 6.56 9.13 1.88
C TYR A 25 7.06 10.53 2.28
N PHE A 26 6.30 11.58 2.00
CA PHE A 26 6.73 12.95 2.27
C PHE A 26 6.46 13.41 3.71
N SER A 27 5.49 12.82 4.40
CA SER A 27 5.25 13.09 5.82
C SER A 27 6.32 12.50 6.73
N ILE A 28 6.99 11.42 6.29
CA ILE A 28 7.91 10.70 7.15
C ILE A 28 9.37 11.11 6.90
N ALA A 29 10.15 11.24 7.96
CA ALA A 29 11.59 11.48 7.89
C ALA A 29 12.30 10.35 7.12
N LYS A 30 13.01 10.73 6.05
CA LYS A 30 13.83 9.81 5.25
C LYS A 30 15.03 9.36 6.08
N SER A 31 15.43 8.10 5.95
CA SER A 31 16.67 7.61 6.57
C SER A 31 17.90 8.30 5.99
N GLU A 32 18.98 8.38 6.77
CA GLU A 32 20.24 8.99 6.33
C GLU A 32 20.79 8.33 5.06
N ALA A 33 20.70 7.01 4.95
CA ALA A 33 21.07 6.26 3.76
C ALA A 33 20.22 6.65 2.53
N ALA A 34 18.90 6.82 2.70
CA ALA A 34 18.02 7.25 1.62
C ALA A 34 18.33 8.68 1.18
N LEU A 35 18.61 9.58 2.12
CA LEU A 35 19.01 10.97 1.84
C LEU A 35 20.33 11.03 1.06
N ALA A 36 21.31 10.18 1.40
CA ALA A 36 22.58 10.10 0.68
C ALA A 36 22.39 9.67 -0.79
N VAL A 37 21.54 8.67 -1.04
CA VAL A 37 21.23 8.22 -2.41
C VAL A 37 20.51 9.31 -3.20
N ILE A 38 19.51 9.95 -2.61
CA ILE A 38 18.75 11.06 -3.23
C ILE A 38 19.70 12.20 -3.60
N LYS A 39 20.59 12.58 -2.69
CA LYS A 39 21.58 13.62 -2.94
C LYS A 39 22.55 13.23 -4.06
N SER A 40 23.01 11.98 -4.10
CA SER A 40 23.87 11.48 -5.18
C SER A 40 23.19 11.55 -6.55
N ILE A 41 21.88 11.24 -6.62
CA ILE A 41 21.11 11.35 -7.87
C ILE A 41 20.97 12.82 -8.27
N GLN A 42 20.63 13.67 -7.30
CA GLN A 42 20.47 15.11 -7.52
C GLN A 42 21.75 15.73 -8.08
N ASP A 43 22.89 15.45 -7.45
CA ASP A 43 24.20 15.96 -7.86
C ASP A 43 24.61 15.37 -9.23
N GLY A 44 24.42 14.07 -9.44
CA GLY A 44 24.78 13.38 -10.67
C GLY A 44 24.00 13.85 -11.91
N LEU A 45 22.75 14.26 -11.73
CA LEU A 45 21.88 14.76 -12.81
C LEU A 45 21.81 16.30 -12.86
N SER A 46 22.53 16.99 -11.97
CA SER A 46 22.47 18.45 -11.81
C SER A 46 21.04 18.98 -11.62
N PHE A 47 20.20 18.26 -10.88
CA PHE A 47 18.82 18.65 -10.66
C PHE A 47 18.69 19.72 -9.58
N SER A 48 17.84 20.71 -9.85
CA SER A 48 17.34 21.61 -8.80
C SER A 48 16.49 20.84 -7.78
N ASN A 49 16.34 21.39 -6.58
CA ASN A 49 15.47 20.81 -5.55
C ASN A 49 14.05 20.54 -6.08
N THR A 50 13.49 21.46 -6.86
CA THR A 50 12.16 21.31 -7.46
C THR A 50 12.11 20.14 -8.45
N GLN A 51 13.11 20.01 -9.32
CA GLN A 51 13.18 18.88 -10.27
C GLN A 51 13.32 17.55 -9.53
N MET A 52 14.11 17.50 -8.46
CA MET A 52 14.28 16.29 -7.65
C MET A 52 12.96 15.90 -6.95
N THR A 53 12.24 16.85 -6.37
CA THR A 53 10.92 16.59 -5.76
C THR A 53 9.90 16.08 -6.79
N ILE A 54 9.90 16.64 -8.00
CA ILE A 54 9.03 16.15 -9.09
C ILE A 54 9.40 14.71 -9.48
N LEU A 55 10.70 14.40 -9.57
CA LEU A 55 11.16 13.05 -9.86
C LEU A 55 10.70 12.07 -8.76
N GLU A 56 10.91 12.41 -7.49
CA GLU A 56 10.44 11.58 -6.37
C GLU A 56 8.94 11.33 -6.44
N PHE A 57 8.15 12.37 -6.70
CA PHE A 57 6.69 12.24 -6.87
C PHE A 57 6.32 11.24 -7.97
N ILE A 58 6.96 11.34 -9.14
CA ILE A 58 6.71 10.43 -10.27
C ILE A 58 7.11 9.00 -9.90
N MET A 59 8.28 8.82 -9.31
CA MET A 59 8.81 7.51 -8.95
C MET A 59 7.93 6.80 -7.92
N ILE A 60 7.48 7.51 -6.87
CA ILE A 60 6.59 6.95 -5.85
C ILE A 60 5.24 6.61 -6.45
N SER A 61 4.69 7.46 -7.33
CA SER A 61 3.42 7.20 -8.00
C SER A 61 3.48 5.93 -8.86
N ILE A 62 4.53 5.78 -9.66
CA ILE A 62 4.76 4.59 -10.48
C ILE A 62 4.92 3.35 -9.60
N TYR A 63 5.76 3.44 -8.57
CA TYR A 63 5.97 2.36 -7.61
C TYR A 63 4.66 1.92 -6.95
N SER A 64 3.83 2.88 -6.52
CA SER A 64 2.53 2.63 -5.90
C SER A 64 1.59 1.84 -6.81
N VAL A 65 1.50 2.24 -8.07
CA VAL A 65 0.67 1.59 -9.08
C VAL A 65 1.14 0.16 -9.32
N ILE A 66 2.44 -0.03 -9.54
CA ILE A 66 3.02 -1.36 -9.78
C ILE A 66 2.78 -2.28 -8.59
N LEU A 67 3.06 -1.81 -7.37
CA LEU A 67 2.92 -2.61 -6.16
C LEU A 67 1.46 -3.03 -5.94
N PHE A 68 0.52 -2.10 -6.09
CA PHE A 68 -0.91 -2.40 -5.99
C PHE A 68 -1.35 -3.41 -7.05
N THR A 69 -0.94 -3.23 -8.31
CA THR A 69 -1.29 -4.16 -9.38
C THR A 69 -0.76 -5.55 -9.08
N ILE A 70 0.48 -5.69 -8.62
CA ILE A 70 1.06 -6.98 -8.22
C ILE A 70 0.26 -7.59 -7.07
N MET A 71 -0.03 -6.83 -6.01
CA MET A 71 -0.81 -7.32 -4.87
C MET A 71 -2.22 -7.78 -5.29
N PHE A 72 -2.90 -7.00 -6.13
CA PHE A 72 -4.20 -7.34 -6.67
C PHE A 72 -4.14 -8.61 -7.51
N LEU A 73 -3.16 -8.74 -8.41
CA LEU A 73 -2.99 -9.93 -9.25
C LEU A 73 -2.72 -11.18 -8.42
N ILE A 74 -1.81 -11.12 -7.45
CA ILE A 74 -1.50 -12.28 -6.59
C ILE A 74 -2.75 -12.73 -5.83
N ASN A 75 -3.47 -11.80 -5.19
CA ASN A 75 -4.69 -12.12 -4.46
C ASN A 75 -5.79 -12.64 -5.39
N SER A 76 -5.95 -12.04 -6.58
CA SER A 76 -6.91 -12.47 -7.60
C SER A 76 -6.63 -13.91 -8.07
N VAL A 77 -5.36 -14.27 -8.27
CA VAL A 77 -4.96 -15.63 -8.66
C VAL A 77 -5.32 -16.65 -7.59
N VAL A 78 -5.04 -16.39 -6.31
CA VAL A 78 -5.39 -17.35 -5.25
C VAL A 78 -6.89 -17.48 -5.06
N LEU A 79 -7.65 -16.40 -5.30
CA LEU A 79 -9.11 -16.43 -5.24
C LEU A 79 -9.76 -17.26 -6.35
N ASN A 80 -9.01 -17.71 -7.37
CA ASN A 80 -9.54 -18.68 -8.35
C ASN A 80 -10.00 -20.00 -7.71
N VAL A 81 -9.51 -20.32 -6.51
CA VAL A 81 -9.91 -21.52 -5.75
C VAL A 81 -11.24 -21.29 -5.01
N SER A 82 -11.70 -20.04 -4.89
CA SER A 82 -12.98 -19.71 -4.27
C SER A 82 -14.09 -19.60 -5.32
N GLU A 83 -15.19 -20.32 -5.07
CA GLU A 83 -16.39 -20.30 -5.93
C GLU A 83 -17.11 -18.93 -5.85
N ASP A 84 -17.08 -18.29 -4.68
CA ASP A 84 -17.76 -17.02 -4.38
C ASP A 84 -16.85 -15.80 -4.54
N ARG A 85 -15.81 -15.89 -5.39
CA ARG A 85 -14.83 -14.80 -5.54
C ARG A 85 -15.49 -13.49 -5.99
N ASP A 86 -15.14 -12.39 -5.33
CA ASP A 86 -15.54 -11.04 -5.73
C ASP A 86 -14.31 -10.14 -5.89
N LEU A 87 -13.94 -9.87 -7.14
CA LEU A 87 -12.79 -9.03 -7.47
C LEU A 87 -13.02 -7.54 -7.17
N THR A 88 -14.29 -7.10 -7.13
CA THR A 88 -14.63 -5.72 -6.74
C THR A 88 -14.43 -5.55 -5.24
N ALA A 89 -14.89 -6.54 -4.45
CA ALA A 89 -14.62 -6.59 -3.02
C ALA A 89 -13.11 -6.61 -2.74
N LEU A 90 -12.33 -7.45 -3.43
CA LEU A 90 -10.88 -7.49 -3.30
C LEU A 90 -10.23 -6.13 -3.59
N PHE A 91 -10.62 -5.49 -4.70
CA PHE A 91 -10.09 -4.19 -5.10
C PHE A 91 -10.35 -3.12 -4.03
N LEU A 92 -11.59 -3.02 -3.55
CA LEU A 92 -11.97 -2.05 -2.50
C LEU A 92 -11.25 -2.33 -1.19
N SER A 93 -11.15 -3.60 -0.80
CA SER A 93 -10.44 -4.03 0.41
C SER A 93 -8.97 -3.65 0.39
N LEU A 94 -8.29 -3.83 -0.75
CA LEU A 94 -6.88 -3.47 -0.89
C LEU A 94 -6.66 -1.96 -0.87
N ILE A 95 -7.54 -1.16 -1.48
CA ILE A 95 -7.46 0.30 -1.43
C ILE A 95 -7.59 0.78 0.02
N LEU A 96 -8.60 0.27 0.74
CA LEU A 96 -8.83 0.62 2.13
C LEU A 96 -7.66 0.20 3.01
N SER A 97 -7.15 -1.03 2.85
CA SER A 97 -6.06 -1.53 3.67
C SER A 97 -4.76 -0.75 3.45
N ILE A 98 -4.42 -0.41 2.21
CA ILE A 98 -3.22 0.39 1.89
C ILE A 98 -3.37 1.81 2.42
N GLY A 99 -4.52 2.46 2.18
CA GLY A 99 -4.78 3.81 2.70
C GLY A 99 -4.70 3.87 4.22
N MET A 100 -5.31 2.91 4.91
CA MET A 100 -5.32 2.86 6.37
C MET A 100 -3.92 2.53 6.92
N SER A 101 -3.22 1.57 6.32
CA SER A 101 -1.83 1.24 6.69
C SER A 101 -0.90 2.44 6.57
N ASN A 102 -1.02 3.21 5.48
CA ASN A 102 -0.23 4.43 5.26
C ASN A 102 -0.57 5.53 6.26
N LEU A 103 -1.85 5.71 6.61
CA LEU A 103 -2.24 6.68 7.64
C LEU A 103 -1.65 6.31 9.00
N PHE A 104 -1.72 5.04 9.39
CA PHE A 104 -1.13 4.59 10.65
C PHE A 104 0.38 4.73 10.68
N LYS A 105 1.04 4.53 9.53
CA LYS A 105 2.47 4.77 9.40
C LYS A 105 2.85 6.23 9.69
N ILE A 106 2.02 7.18 9.24
CA ILE A 106 2.19 8.62 9.53
C ILE A 106 1.95 8.90 11.02
N ILE A 107 0.91 8.30 11.60
CA ILE A 107 0.61 8.48 13.03
C ILE A 107 1.76 7.92 13.90
N ASP A 108 2.29 6.73 13.55
CA ASP A 108 3.40 6.10 14.26
C ASP A 108 4.66 6.98 14.22
N SER A 109 5.02 7.52 13.04
CA SER A 109 6.18 8.40 12.90
C SER A 109 6.04 9.71 13.68
N ASP A 110 4.84 10.28 13.70
CA ASP A 110 4.62 11.64 14.21
C ASP A 110 4.34 11.67 15.72
N TYR A 111 3.70 10.63 16.28
CA TYR A 111 3.24 10.63 17.67
C TYR A 111 4.05 9.74 18.62
N LEU A 112 4.64 8.65 18.13
CA LEU A 112 5.29 7.68 19.02
C LEU A 112 6.81 7.88 19.09
N HIS A 113 7.40 8.67 18.17
CA HIS A 113 8.85 8.88 18.03
C HIS A 113 9.67 7.58 18.09
N THR A 114 9.02 6.44 17.85
CA THR A 114 9.62 5.13 17.89
C THR A 114 10.38 4.88 16.60
N PRO A 115 11.49 4.12 16.65
CA PRO A 115 12.16 3.69 15.43
C PRO A 115 11.14 2.97 14.54
N PHE A 116 11.11 3.38 13.28
CA PHE A 116 10.21 2.93 12.21
C PHE A 116 9.80 1.45 12.34
N SER A 117 8.63 1.18 12.93
CA SER A 117 8.14 -0.18 13.04
C SER A 117 7.33 -0.50 11.79
N THR A 118 7.91 -1.28 10.88
CA THR A 118 7.17 -1.79 9.70
C THR A 118 6.08 -2.80 10.07
N LEU A 119 6.10 -3.29 11.32
CA LEU A 119 5.22 -4.34 11.80
C LEU A 119 3.80 -3.83 12.04
N ILE A 120 3.63 -2.66 12.67
CA ILE A 120 2.30 -2.12 12.98
C ILE A 120 1.49 -1.88 11.69
N PRO A 121 2.00 -1.15 10.68
CA PRO A 121 1.30 -0.96 9.41
C PRO A 121 0.97 -2.30 8.73
N ALA A 122 1.88 -3.29 8.76
CA ALA A 122 1.66 -4.59 8.15
C ALA A 122 0.51 -5.38 8.82
N ILE A 123 0.44 -5.35 10.16
CA ILE A 123 -0.66 -5.97 10.92
C ILE A 123 -1.98 -5.27 10.61
N ILE A 124 -1.99 -3.94 10.57
CA ILE A 124 -3.19 -3.15 10.24
C ILE A 124 -3.65 -3.46 8.82
N HIS A 125 -2.73 -3.53 7.87
CA HIS A 125 -3.04 -3.94 6.51
C HIS A 125 -3.73 -5.31 6.48
N LEU A 126 -3.18 -6.31 7.18
CA LEU A 126 -3.78 -7.65 7.29
C LEU A 126 -5.19 -7.61 7.91
N ILE A 127 -5.39 -6.89 9.00
CA ILE A 127 -6.69 -6.80 9.67
C ILE A 127 -7.70 -6.13 8.74
N VAL A 128 -7.37 -4.97 8.17
CA VAL A 128 -8.29 -4.20 7.35
C VAL A 128 -8.63 -4.95 6.06
N VAL A 129 -7.65 -5.56 5.37
CA VAL A 129 -7.93 -6.31 4.13
C VAL A 129 -8.81 -7.53 4.42
N THR A 130 -8.56 -8.26 5.51
CA THR A 130 -9.33 -9.44 5.89
C THR A 130 -10.77 -9.07 6.25
N LEU A 131 -10.95 -8.09 7.15
CA LEU A 131 -12.28 -7.70 7.63
C LEU A 131 -13.11 -7.05 6.53
N SER A 132 -12.51 -6.18 5.73
CA SER A 132 -13.22 -5.53 4.62
C SER A 132 -13.60 -6.53 3.54
N TYR A 133 -12.72 -7.46 3.17
CA TYR A 133 -13.03 -8.44 2.13
C TYR A 133 -14.16 -9.36 2.57
N TYR A 134 -14.11 -9.88 3.81
CA TYR A 134 -15.21 -10.65 4.36
C TYR A 134 -16.51 -9.85 4.42
N SER A 135 -16.43 -8.56 4.79
CA SER A 135 -17.61 -7.70 4.88
C SER A 135 -18.30 -7.54 3.53
N PHE A 136 -17.53 -7.32 2.45
CA PHE A 136 -18.05 -7.08 1.10
C PHE A 136 -18.41 -8.36 0.35
N ALA A 137 -17.53 -9.37 0.35
CA ALA A 137 -17.72 -10.60 -0.42
C ALA A 137 -18.55 -11.67 0.31
N LYS A 138 -18.58 -11.65 1.65
CA LYS A 138 -19.13 -12.73 2.52
C LYS A 138 -18.53 -14.13 2.26
N ASP A 139 -17.46 -14.21 1.48
CA ASP A 139 -16.76 -15.43 1.11
C ASP A 139 -15.71 -15.81 2.18
N LYS A 140 -16.01 -16.83 2.99
CA LYS A 140 -15.12 -17.32 4.04
C LYS A 140 -13.82 -17.91 3.48
N LYS A 141 -13.90 -18.68 2.39
CA LYS A 141 -12.73 -19.37 1.80
C LYS A 141 -11.79 -18.34 1.19
N GLY A 142 -12.32 -17.43 0.37
CA GLY A 142 -11.54 -16.35 -0.21
C GLY A 142 -10.98 -15.39 0.84
N THR A 143 -11.73 -15.10 1.89
CA THR A 143 -11.22 -14.30 3.03
C THR A 143 -10.01 -14.97 3.66
N ALA A 144 -10.07 -16.27 3.94
CA ALA A 144 -8.95 -17.00 4.51
C ALA A 144 -7.73 -16.99 3.57
N LEU A 145 -7.94 -17.12 2.26
CA LEU A 145 -6.87 -17.05 1.26
C LEU A 145 -6.23 -15.66 1.18
N VAL A 146 -7.03 -14.59 1.12
CA VAL A 146 -6.55 -13.20 1.11
C VAL A 146 -5.80 -12.87 2.39
N ALA A 147 -6.31 -13.32 3.54
CA ALA A 147 -5.63 -13.17 4.83
C ALA A 147 -4.29 -13.90 4.85
N LEU A 148 -4.25 -15.15 4.36
CA LEU A 148 -3.02 -15.94 4.30
C LEU A 148 -1.98 -15.29 3.38
N VAL A 149 -2.37 -14.86 2.18
CA VAL A 149 -1.47 -14.15 1.26
C VAL A 149 -0.96 -12.86 1.89
N SER A 150 -1.85 -12.08 2.51
CA SER A 150 -1.47 -10.82 3.17
C SER A 150 -0.55 -11.03 4.36
N LEU A 151 -0.73 -12.11 5.12
CA LEU A 151 0.15 -12.53 6.20
C LEU A 151 1.55 -12.86 5.66
N LEU A 152 1.63 -13.70 4.64
CA LEU A 152 2.91 -14.17 4.07
C LEU A 152 3.69 -13.07 3.35
N ILE A 153 3.00 -12.16 2.66
CA ILE A 153 3.66 -11.11 1.85
C ILE A 153 3.97 -9.86 2.67
N ASN A 154 3.16 -9.53 3.68
CA ASN A 154 3.35 -8.27 4.44
C ASN A 154 3.85 -8.52 5.87
N VAL A 155 3.15 -9.37 6.63
CA VAL A 155 3.41 -9.49 8.07
C VAL A 155 4.64 -10.34 8.37
N VAL A 156 4.80 -11.50 7.73
CA VAL A 156 5.97 -12.37 7.96
C VAL A 156 7.30 -11.64 7.67
N PRO A 157 7.46 -10.96 6.52
CA PRO A 157 8.67 -10.17 6.26
C PRO A 157 8.86 -9.04 7.28
N ALA A 158 7.78 -8.36 7.69
CA ALA A 158 7.87 -7.30 8.68
C ALA A 158 8.31 -7.81 10.06
N ILE A 159 7.89 -9.01 10.47
CA ILE A 159 8.36 -9.67 11.69
C ILE A 159 9.86 -10.00 11.59
N ILE A 160 10.30 -10.57 10.46
CA ILE A 160 11.71 -10.90 10.24
C ILE A 160 12.58 -9.64 10.32
N ILE A 161 12.14 -8.55 9.71
CA ILE A 161 12.84 -7.26 9.79
C ILE A 161 12.87 -6.77 11.24
N HIS A 162 11.75 -6.83 11.96
CA HIS A 162 11.64 -6.36 13.33
C HIS A 162 12.51 -7.17 14.33
N ILE A 163 12.67 -8.48 14.12
CA ILE A 163 13.51 -9.33 14.98
C ILE A 163 15.01 -9.08 14.73
N ASN A 164 15.39 -8.72 13.51
CA ASN A 164 16.79 -8.54 13.11
C ASN A 164 17.27 -7.07 13.17
N ALA A 165 16.40 -6.13 13.54
CA ALA A 165 16.71 -4.70 13.69
C ALA A 165 17.07 -4.35 15.14
#